data_AF-A0A7C0Y7N2-F1
#
_entry.id   AF-A0A7C0Y7N2-F1
#
_cell.length_a   1.000
_cell.length_b   1.000
_cell.length_c   1.000
_cell.angle_alpha   90.00
_cell.angle_beta   90.00
_cell.angle_gamma   90.00
#
_symmetry.space_group_name_H-M   'P 1'
#
loop_
_entity.id
_entity.type
_entity.pdbx_description
1 polymer ?
#
loop_
_entity_poly.entity_id
_entity_poly.type
_entity_poly.pdbx_seq_one_letter_code
_entity_poly.pdbx_strand_id
1 'polypeptide(L)'
;MKVSIRGIYSTALIGLLQEKGFTIVNPTKSQVERFGITMKNEPDVMIVDSPSDRNCIEIRGSAEVVQELVKTLQSFFEDLVVLHLS
;
A
#
# COMPACT_ATOMS: atom_id res chain seq x y z
N MET A 1 -4.09 10.37 3.38
CA MET A 1 -4.80 9.13 3.03
C MET A 1 -4.27 7.97 3.88
N LYS A 2 -5.18 7.20 4.49
CA LYS A 2 -4.87 6.07 5.37
C LYS A 2 -4.73 4.78 4.55
N VAL A 3 -3.60 4.09 4.69
CA VAL A 3 -3.27 2.90 3.92
C VAL A 3 -3.02 1.73 4.86
N SER A 4 -3.67 0.59 4.62
CA SER A 4 -3.31 -0.69 5.24
C SER A 4 -2.52 -1.52 4.25
N ILE A 5 -1.38 -2.06 4.66
CA ILE A 5 -0.46 -2.79 3.76
C ILE A 5 -0.18 -4.17 4.31
N ARG A 6 -0.34 -5.18 3.47
CA ARG A 6 0.04 -6.58 3.71
C ARG A 6 0.91 -7.10 2.59
N GLY A 7 1.55 -8.23 2.86
CA GLY A 7 2.29 -8.96 1.85
C GLY A 7 3.79 -8.77 1.87
N ILE A 8 4.47 -9.45 0.95
CA ILE A 8 5.93 -9.57 0.92
C ILE A 8 6.62 -8.24 0.60
N TYR A 9 5.96 -7.36 -0.16
CA TYR A 9 6.48 -6.02 -0.50
C TYR A 9 6.18 -4.96 0.57
N SER A 10 5.46 -5.31 1.64
CA SER A 10 4.94 -4.33 2.59
C SER A 10 6.00 -3.45 3.26
N THR A 11 7.21 -3.95 3.48
CA THR A 11 8.29 -3.17 4.12
C THR A 11 8.76 -2.04 3.21
N ALA A 12 9.03 -2.31 1.93
CA ALA A 12 9.45 -1.30 0.97
C ALA A 12 8.33 -0.27 0.73
N LEU A 13 7.09 -0.74 0.57
CA LEU A 13 5.93 0.12 0.34
C LEU A 13 5.63 1.03 1.53
N ILE A 14 5.78 0.54 2.77
CA ILE A 14 5.60 1.38 3.97
C ILE A 14 6.58 2.55 3.97
N GLY A 15 7.88 2.30 3.75
CA GLY A 15 8.88 3.37 3.73
C GLY A 15 8.57 4.43 2.68
N LEU A 16 8.34 3.99 1.44
CA LEU A 16 8.01 4.86 0.31
C LEU A 16 6.75 5.70 0.55
N LEU A 17 5.68 5.08 1.06
CA LEU A 17 4.41 5.78 1.25
C LEU A 17 4.47 6.73 2.46
N GLN A 18 5.23 6.41 3.51
CA GLN A 18 5.45 7.36 4.60
C GLN A 18 6.17 8.63 4.13
N GLU A 19 7.15 8.52 3.23
CA GLU A 19 7.86 9.67 2.64
C GLU A 19 6.93 10.61 1.85
N LYS A 20 5.81 10.11 1.33
CA LYS A 20 4.78 10.92 0.65
C LYS A 20 3.64 11.38 1.55
N GLY A 21 3.76 11.17 2.86
CA GLY A 21 2.76 11.61 3.83
C GLY A 21 1.53 10.71 3.94
N PHE A 22 1.56 9.49 3.38
CA PHE A 22 0.51 8.51 3.64
C PHE A 22 0.59 8.05 5.09
N THR A 23 -0.59 7.80 5.67
CA THR A 23 -0.67 7.36 7.06
C THR A 23 -0.92 5.86 7.11
N ILE A 24 0.06 5.11 7.60
CA ILE A 24 -0.06 3.65 7.67
C ILE A 24 -0.93 3.26 8.88
N VAL A 25 -1.94 2.43 8.65
CA VAL A 25 -2.89 1.94 9.66
C VAL A 25 -2.88 0.42 9.74
N ASN A 26 -3.33 -0.11 10.88
CA ASN A 26 -3.48 -1.53 11.15
C ASN A 26 -2.19 -2.34 10.87
N PRO A 27 -1.03 -1.93 11.41
CA PRO A 27 0.23 -2.63 11.17
C PRO A 27 0.21 -4.06 11.75
N THR A 28 0.95 -4.97 11.12
CA THR A 28 1.31 -6.26 11.71
C THR A 28 2.35 -6.07 12.81
N LYS A 29 2.56 -7.07 13.68
CA LYS A 29 3.61 -7.01 14.72
C LYS A 29 4.99 -6.64 14.17
N SER A 30 5.40 -7.28 13.07
CA SER A 30 6.69 -6.99 12.42
C SER A 30 6.77 -5.58 11.84
N GLN A 31 5.65 -5.01 11.38
CA GLN A 31 5.59 -3.62 10.92
C GLN A 31 5.67 -2.65 12.11
N VAL A 32 5.06 -2.97 13.26
CA VAL A 32 5.23 -2.20 14.50
C VAL A 32 6.70 -2.18 14.92
N GLU A 33 7.35 -3.34 14.96
CA GLU A 33 8.76 -3.46 15.39
C GLU A 33 9.72 -2.70 14.47
N ARG A 34 9.48 -2.71 13.15
CA ARG A 34 10.36 -2.05 12.17
C ARG A 34 10.15 -0.55 12.07
N PHE A 35 8.91 -0.08 12.17
CA PHE A 35 8.55 1.30 11.83
C PHE A 35 7.98 2.09 13.00
N GLY A 36 7.73 1.48 14.15
CA GLY A 36 7.10 2.12 15.31
C GLY A 36 5.64 2.56 15.07
N ILE A 37 5.02 2.11 13.99
CA ILE A 37 3.63 2.46 13.63
C ILE A 37 2.71 1.64 14.53
N THR A 38 1.74 2.28 15.19
CA THR A 38 0.83 1.59 16.13
C THR A 38 -0.65 1.90 15.89
N MET A 39 -0.97 2.79 14.95
CA MET A 39 -2.33 3.27 14.74
C MET A 39 -3.25 2.17 14.20
N LYS A 40 -4.44 2.05 14.81
CA LYS A 40 -5.53 1.19 14.35
C LYS A 40 -6.71 2.07 13.91
N ASN A 41 -7.15 1.95 12.66
CA ASN A 41 -8.20 2.78 12.07
C ASN A 41 -8.74 2.12 10.80
N GLU A 42 -9.93 2.49 10.33
CA GLU A 42 -10.43 2.05 9.02
C GLU A 42 -9.51 2.60 7.91
N PRO A 43 -8.97 1.77 7.01
CA PRO A 43 -8.15 2.23 5.90
C PRO A 43 -9.01 2.87 4.80
N ASP A 44 -8.49 3.91 4.13
CA ASP A 44 -9.12 4.44 2.91
C ASP A 44 -8.82 3.51 1.72
N VAL A 45 -7.65 2.86 1.75
CA VAL A 45 -7.21 1.87 0.77
C VAL A 45 -6.37 0.78 1.40
N MET A 46 -6.47 -0.43 0.83
CA MET A 46 -5.66 -1.59 1.21
C MET A 46 -4.75 -2.01 0.06
N ILE A 47 -3.51 -2.34 0.39
CA ILE A 47 -2.57 -3.01 -0.51
C ILE A 47 -2.32 -4.43 0.03
N VAL A 48 -2.50 -5.44 -0.80
CA VAL A 48 -2.27 -6.85 -0.47
C VAL A 48 -1.49 -7.55 -1.59
N ASP A 49 -0.83 -8.66 -1.30
CA ASP A 49 -0.28 -9.52 -2.35
C ASP A 49 -1.44 -10.07 -3.20
N SER A 50 -1.23 -10.18 -4.51
CA SER A 50 -2.18 -10.89 -5.35
C SER A 50 -2.18 -12.39 -4.99
N PRO A 51 -3.36 -13.01 -4.80
CA PRO A 51 -3.44 -14.42 -4.48
C PRO A 51 -3.11 -15.32 -5.68
N SER A 52 -3.20 -14.81 -6.90
CA SER A 52 -2.90 -15.53 -8.14
C SER A 52 -1.48 -15.31 -8.66
N ASP A 53 -0.87 -14.16 -8.38
CA ASP A 53 0.51 -13.85 -8.77
C ASP A 53 1.28 -13.15 -7.64
N ARG A 54 2.25 -13.85 -7.06
CA ARG A 54 3.04 -13.32 -5.94
C ARG A 54 3.97 -12.16 -6.31
N ASN A 55 4.13 -11.88 -7.60
CA ASN A 55 4.89 -10.73 -8.08
C ASN A 55 4.02 -9.48 -8.27
N CYS A 56 2.71 -9.60 -8.04
CA CYS A 56 1.76 -8.52 -8.18
C CYS A 56 1.16 -8.14 -6.81
N ILE A 57 0.75 -6.87 -6.70
CA ILE A 57 -0.07 -6.39 -5.60
C ILE A 57 -1.47 -6.07 -6.11
N GLU A 58 -2.45 -6.18 -5.23
CA GLU A 58 -3.80 -5.67 -5.44
C GLU A 58 -4.04 -4.45 -4.55
N ILE A 59 -4.64 -3.42 -5.14
CA ILE A 59 -5.02 -2.19 -4.45
C ILE A 59 -6.55 -2.14 -4.40
N ARG A 60 -7.12 -2.04 -3.19
CA ARG A 60 -8.57 -2.10 -2.95
C ARG A 60 -9.04 -0.89 -2.16
N GLY A 61 -9.96 -0.11 -2.71
CA GLY A 61 -10.50 1.13 -2.12
C GLY A 61 -11.57 1.74 -3.04
N SER A 62 -11.99 2.98 -2.78
CA SER A 62 -12.82 3.70 -3.77
C SER A 62 -12.00 4.01 -5.03
N ALA A 63 -12.68 4.22 -6.15
CA ALA A 63 -12.01 4.51 -7.43
C ALA A 63 -11.08 5.73 -7.34
N GLU A 64 -11.49 6.82 -6.67
CA GLU A 64 -10.65 8.02 -6.53
C GLU A 64 -9.38 7.72 -5.74
N VAL A 65 -9.53 7.01 -4.62
CA VAL A 65 -8.42 6.70 -3.70
C VAL A 65 -7.43 5.73 -4.35
N VAL A 66 -7.92 4.74 -5.10
CA VAL A 66 -7.07 3.82 -5.88
C VAL A 66 -6.29 4.58 -6.94
N GLN A 67 -6.94 5.48 -7.69
CA GLN A 67 -6.27 6.26 -8.73
C GLN A 67 -5.19 7.19 -8.15
N GLU A 68 -5.44 7.82 -7.00
CA GLU A 68 -4.44 8.65 -6.32
C GLU A 68 -3.21 7.83 -5.89
N LEU A 69 -3.43 6.65 -5.31
CA LEU A 69 -2.34 5.76 -4.91
C LEU A 69 -1.55 5.25 -6.12
N VAL A 70 -2.23 4.84 -7.19
CA VAL A 70 -1.57 4.37 -8.42
C VAL A 70 -0.70 5.47 -9.02
N LYS A 71 -1.21 6.70 -9.14
CA LYS A 71 -0.43 7.85 -9.62
C LYS A 71 0.81 8.11 -8.75
N THR A 72 0.65 7.98 -7.44
CA THR A 72 1.77 8.09 -6.50
C THR A 72 2.81 7.01 -6.80
N LEU A 73 2.42 5.75 -6.89
CA LEU A 73 3.36 4.64 -7.16
C LEU A 73 4.04 4.79 -8.53
N GLN A 74 3.31 5.20 -9.57
CA GLN A 74 3.85 5.48 -10.90
C GLN A 74 4.87 6.62 -10.91
N SER A 75 4.83 7.54 -9.94
CA SER A 75 5.85 8.59 -9.80
C SER A 75 7.19 8.07 -9.24
N PHE A 76 7.21 6.85 -8.70
CA PHE A 76 8.42 6.20 -8.17
C PHE A 76 8.92 5.04 -9.00
N PHE A 77 7.99 4.32 -9.62
CA PHE A 77 8.26 3.12 -10.40
C PHE A 77 7.87 3.41 -11.86
N GLU A 78 8.85 3.84 -12.65
CA GLU A 78 8.64 4.16 -14.08
C GLU A 78 8.12 2.96 -14.88
N ASP A 79 8.45 1.75 -14.44
CA ASP A 79 8.08 0.47 -15.03
C ASP A 79 6.85 -0.18 -14.37
N LEU A 80 6.11 0.55 -13.52
CA LEU A 80 4.90 0.03 -12.91
C LEU A 80 3.81 -0.21 -13.95
N VAL A 81 3.41 -1.47 -14.08
CA VAL A 81 2.32 -1.91 -14.97
C VAL A 81 1.04 -2.11 -14.16
N VAL A 82 -0.04 -1.46 -14.60
CA VAL A 82 -1.40 -1.74 -14.09
C VAL A 82 -2.03 -2.83 -14.95
N LEU A 83 -2.13 -4.04 -14.39
CA LEU A 83 -2.67 -5.20 -15.11
C LEU A 83 -4.20 -5.15 -15.26
N HIS A 84 -4.91 -4.66 -14.24
CA HIS A 84 -6.36 -4.58 -14.22
C HIS A 84 -6.81 -3.43 -13.33
N LEU A 85 -7.85 -2.71 -13.75
CA LEU A 85 -8.52 -1.67 -12.97
C LEU A 85 -10.03 -1.89 -13.10
N SER A 86 -10.68 -2.31 -12.01
CA SER A 86 -12.11 -2.64 -11.93
C SER A 86 -12.82 -1.77 -10.90
#